data_AF-A0A956LUM5-F1
#
_entry.id   AF-A0A956LUM5-F1
#
_cell.length_a   1.000
_cell.length_b   1.000
_cell.length_c   1.000
_cell.angle_alpha   90.00
_cell.angle_beta   90.00
_cell.angle_gamma   90.00
#
_symmetry.space_group_name_H-M   'P 1'
#
loop_
_entity.id
_entity.type
_entity.pdbx_description
1 polymer ?
#
loop_
_entity_poly.entity_id
_entity_poly.type
_entity_poly.pdbx_seq_one_letter_code
_entity_poly.pdbx_strand_id
1 'polypeptide(L)'
;MAAAPFQQLELSLDARPEEELPDRLRRLGLRPGVPVTLTRNRTVLLSFDAGRGLRLHAGYAWAPDHVLQAILRFVAPRATRAERLRARRVFLAFPVERHAPVRPRRARPAEPAEHAPLIAQLERLHAILNERHFGGRLGTIPVRLSTRMERRLGEFEATHDGRAVAITLSRRHLDRDGWSAATETLLHEMVHQWQCENGMPLDHGRAFRQKARAVGIPPAATVRADTLSASSRPGTIA
;
A
#
# COMPACT_ATOMS: atom_id res chain seq x y z
N MET A 1 -40.34 45.69 -18.32
CA MET A 1 -40.74 44.31 -17.95
C MET A 1 -40.61 43.47 -19.22
N ALA A 2 -39.90 42.35 -19.31
CA ALA A 2 -39.49 41.37 -18.32
C ALA A 2 -38.03 40.90 -18.54
N ALA A 3 -37.33 40.60 -17.45
CA ALA A 3 -36.00 40.02 -17.45
C ALA A 3 -36.09 38.52 -17.80
N ALA A 4 -35.17 38.04 -18.65
CA ALA A 4 -35.02 36.62 -18.94
C ALA A 4 -34.71 35.85 -17.64
N PRO A 5 -35.32 34.68 -17.40
CA PRO A 5 -34.99 33.88 -16.23
C PRO A 5 -33.57 33.34 -16.37
N PHE A 6 -32.72 33.70 -15.41
CA PHE A 6 -31.43 33.05 -15.21
C PHE A 6 -31.68 31.56 -14.97
N GLN A 7 -31.17 30.72 -15.86
CA GLN A 7 -31.11 29.27 -15.63
C GLN A 7 -30.15 29.01 -14.47
N GLN A 8 -30.73 28.88 -13.29
CA GLN A 8 -30.02 28.39 -12.11
C GLN A 8 -29.67 26.92 -12.40
N LEU A 9 -28.40 26.68 -12.70
CA LEU A 9 -27.84 25.33 -12.76
C LEU A 9 -28.06 24.67 -11.39
N GLU A 10 -29.01 23.73 -11.34
CA GLU A 10 -29.16 22.83 -10.20
C GLU A 10 -27.88 22.02 -10.08
N LEU A 11 -26.97 22.46 -9.21
CA LEU A 11 -25.93 21.61 -8.65
C LEU A 11 -26.65 20.52 -7.87
N SER A 12 -26.84 19.36 -8.52
CA SER A 12 -27.40 18.17 -7.89
C SER A 12 -26.53 17.80 -6.68
N LEU A 13 -26.99 18.21 -5.49
CA LEU A 13 -26.39 17.90 -4.20
C LEU A 13 -26.55 16.42 -3.82
N ASP A 14 -27.26 15.66 -4.66
CA ASP A 14 -27.56 14.23 -4.50
C ASP A 14 -26.64 13.33 -5.31
N ALA A 15 -25.62 13.87 -5.99
CA ALA A 15 -24.63 13.05 -6.65
C ALA A 15 -24.00 12.11 -5.61
N ARG A 16 -24.26 10.81 -5.76
CA ARG A 16 -23.61 9.75 -4.99
C ARG A 16 -22.60 9.10 -5.90
N PRO A 17 -21.46 9.78 -6.19
CA PRO A 17 -20.52 9.33 -7.21
C PRO A 17 -19.97 7.92 -6.92
N GLU A 18 -19.94 7.51 -5.64
CA GLU A 18 -19.60 6.14 -5.24
C GLU A 18 -20.64 5.11 -5.73
N GLU A 19 -21.93 5.41 -5.62
CA GLU A 19 -23.02 4.54 -6.08
C GLU A 19 -23.10 4.51 -7.61
N GLU A 20 -22.77 5.61 -8.27
CA GLU A 20 -22.80 5.76 -9.74
C GLU A 20 -21.54 5.21 -10.44
N LEU A 21 -20.44 5.02 -9.72
CA LEU A 21 -19.15 4.61 -10.30
C LEU A 21 -19.24 3.30 -11.10
N PRO A 22 -19.94 2.24 -10.65
CA PRO A 22 -20.10 1.02 -11.44
C PRO A 22 -20.70 1.28 -12.82
N ASP A 23 -21.74 2.11 -12.90
CA ASP A 23 -22.41 2.42 -14.17
C ASP A 23 -21.56 3.32 -15.05
N ARG A 24 -20.85 4.28 -14.45
CA ARG A 24 -19.88 5.12 -15.15
C ARG A 24 -18.76 4.28 -15.76
N LEU A 25 -18.24 3.28 -15.04
CA LEU A 25 -17.25 2.34 -15.57
C LEU A 25 -17.81 1.48 -16.71
N ARG A 26 -19.06 1.02 -16.62
CA ARG A 26 -19.72 0.29 -17.72
C ARG A 26 -19.83 1.14 -18.98
N ARG A 27 -20.26 2.40 -18.85
CA ARG A 27 -20.32 3.36 -19.98
C ARG A 27 -18.95 3.59 -20.62
N LEU A 28 -17.89 3.55 -19.83
CA LEU A 28 -16.51 3.70 -20.31
C LEU A 28 -15.88 2.40 -20.85
N GLY A 29 -16.59 1.27 -20.80
CA GLY A 29 -16.16 0.00 -21.41
C GLY A 29 -15.81 -1.13 -20.42
N LEU A 30 -16.21 -1.04 -19.15
CA LEU A 30 -16.17 -2.20 -18.27
C LEU A 30 -17.15 -3.27 -18.76
N ARG A 31 -16.69 -4.52 -18.85
CA ARG A 31 -17.51 -5.64 -19.33
C ARG A 31 -18.76 -5.81 -18.45
N PRO A 32 -19.95 -6.02 -19.05
CA PRO A 32 -21.15 -6.38 -18.30
C PRO A 32 -20.90 -7.61 -17.40
N GLY A 33 -21.44 -7.59 -16.19
CA GLY A 33 -21.33 -8.69 -15.23
C GLY A 33 -20.07 -8.70 -14.36
N VAL A 34 -19.09 -7.80 -14.59
CA VAL A 34 -17.95 -7.64 -13.67
C VAL A 34 -18.42 -6.89 -12.41
N PRO A 35 -18.37 -7.52 -11.21
CA PRO A 35 -18.75 -6.82 -9.99
C PRO A 35 -17.73 -5.72 -9.66
N VAL A 36 -18.24 -4.57 -9.20
CA VAL A 36 -17.42 -3.43 -8.77
C VAL A 36 -17.61 -3.25 -7.27
N THR A 37 -16.53 -3.29 -6.50
CA THR A 37 -16.57 -3.09 -5.04
C THR A 37 -15.67 -1.94 -4.62
N LEU A 38 -16.19 -1.06 -3.77
CA LEU A 38 -15.41 0.07 -3.25
C LEU A 38 -14.76 -0.27 -1.92
N THR A 39 -13.58 0.30 -1.70
CA THR A 39 -12.85 0.20 -0.43
C THR A 39 -12.33 1.57 -0.02
N ARG A 40 -12.20 1.80 1.29
CA ARG A 40 -11.60 3.03 1.85
C ARG A 40 -10.26 2.75 2.52
N ASN A 41 -9.61 1.63 2.18
CA ASN A 41 -8.34 1.25 2.77
C ASN A 41 -7.18 1.97 2.06
N ARG A 42 -6.12 2.31 2.80
CA ARG A 42 -4.94 3.01 2.24
C ARG A 42 -4.07 2.11 1.37
N THR A 43 -4.23 0.81 1.51
CA THR A 43 -3.33 -0.22 0.95
C THR A 43 -3.74 -0.63 -0.47
N VAL A 44 -5.03 -0.59 -0.80
CA VAL A 44 -5.54 -1.09 -2.10
C VAL A 44 -6.20 0.05 -2.86
N LEU A 45 -5.47 0.59 -3.83
CA LEU A 45 -6.01 1.55 -4.79
C LEU A 45 -6.90 0.84 -5.82
N LEU A 46 -6.45 -0.30 -6.32
CA LEU A 46 -7.09 -1.05 -7.39
C LEU A 46 -6.66 -2.53 -7.32
N SER A 47 -7.61 -3.45 -7.38
CA SER A 47 -7.34 -4.87 -7.65
C SER A 47 -8.37 -5.45 -8.61
N PHE A 48 -7.93 -6.27 -9.55
CA PHE A 48 -8.82 -6.95 -10.49
C PHE A 48 -8.52 -8.45 -10.50
N ASP A 49 -9.59 -9.24 -10.44
CA ASP A 49 -9.58 -10.69 -10.55
C ASP A 49 -10.76 -11.14 -11.41
N ALA A 50 -10.58 -12.14 -12.26
CA ALA A 50 -11.62 -12.55 -13.21
C ALA A 50 -12.87 -13.12 -12.52
N GLY A 51 -12.73 -13.73 -11.33
CA GLY A 51 -13.85 -14.29 -10.56
C GLY A 51 -14.43 -13.32 -9.52
N ARG A 52 -13.61 -12.43 -8.95
CA ARG A 52 -14.04 -11.48 -7.90
C ARG A 52 -14.33 -10.06 -8.40
N GLY A 53 -14.00 -9.77 -9.65
CA GLY A 53 -14.23 -8.49 -10.30
C GLY A 53 -13.25 -7.38 -9.91
N LEU A 54 -13.72 -6.14 -10.06
CA LEU A 54 -12.94 -4.92 -9.94
C LEU A 54 -13.16 -4.27 -8.56
N ARG A 55 -12.12 -4.25 -7.73
CA ARG A 55 -12.13 -3.54 -6.45
C ARG A 55 -11.35 -2.24 -6.57
N LEU A 56 -11.95 -1.13 -6.15
CA LEU A 56 -11.40 0.23 -6.28
C LEU A 56 -11.41 0.97 -4.96
N HIS A 57 -10.44 1.86 -4.76
CA HIS A 57 -10.56 2.87 -3.72
C HIS A 57 -11.75 3.79 -4.01
N ALA A 58 -12.57 4.06 -3.00
CA ALA A 58 -13.79 4.87 -3.11
C ALA A 58 -13.50 6.25 -3.71
N GLY A 59 -12.33 6.82 -3.42
CA GLY A 59 -11.90 8.11 -3.97
C GLY A 59 -11.88 8.18 -5.50
N TYR A 60 -11.79 7.05 -6.23
CA TYR A 60 -11.90 7.06 -7.69
C TYR A 60 -13.29 7.44 -8.22
N ALA A 61 -14.32 7.43 -7.37
CA ALA A 61 -15.65 7.93 -7.72
C ALA A 61 -15.63 9.39 -8.20
N TRP A 62 -14.71 10.20 -7.68
CA TRP A 62 -14.51 11.60 -8.05
C TRP A 62 -13.51 11.80 -9.19
N ALA A 63 -12.97 10.71 -9.73
CA ALA A 63 -11.98 10.81 -10.79
C ALA A 63 -12.62 11.28 -12.12
N PRO A 64 -11.87 12.06 -12.93
CA PRO A 64 -12.29 12.35 -14.29
C PRO A 64 -12.26 11.08 -15.16
N ASP A 65 -13.06 11.04 -16.22
CA ASP A 65 -13.24 9.84 -17.05
C ASP A 65 -11.93 9.30 -17.61
N HIS A 66 -10.95 10.16 -17.93
CA HIS A 66 -9.65 9.72 -18.45
C HIS A 66 -8.86 8.87 -17.43
N VAL A 67 -9.03 9.11 -16.11
CA VAL A 67 -8.44 8.30 -15.04
C VAL A 67 -9.15 6.94 -14.96
N LEU A 68 -10.49 6.93 -15.04
CA LEU A 68 -11.27 5.69 -15.07
C LEU A 68 -10.95 4.84 -16.30
N GLN A 69 -10.81 5.46 -17.48
CA GLN A 69 -10.35 4.79 -18.69
C GLN A 69 -8.93 4.23 -18.53
N ALA A 70 -8.03 4.94 -17.84
CA ALA A 70 -6.70 4.41 -17.54
C ALA A 70 -6.78 3.14 -16.67
N ILE A 71 -7.67 3.11 -15.67
CA ILE A 71 -7.94 1.90 -14.88
C ILE A 71 -8.42 0.75 -15.78
N LEU A 72 -9.39 1.00 -16.66
CA LEU A 72 -9.91 -0.01 -17.59
C LEU A 72 -8.84 -0.54 -18.54
N ARG A 73 -8.00 0.34 -19.10
CA ARG A 73 -6.84 -0.05 -19.93
C ARG A 73 -5.84 -0.87 -19.12
N PHE A 74 -5.63 -0.54 -17.85
CA PHE A 74 -4.71 -1.26 -16.98
C PHE A 74 -5.17 -2.70 -16.70
N VAL A 75 -6.48 -2.93 -16.52
CA VAL A 75 -7.04 -4.27 -16.24
C VAL A 75 -7.36 -5.09 -17.49
N ALA A 76 -7.34 -4.46 -18.68
CA ALA A 76 -7.62 -5.13 -19.93
C ALA A 76 -6.70 -6.35 -20.16
N PRO A 77 -7.23 -7.51 -20.59
CA PRO A 77 -6.44 -8.73 -20.71
C PRO A 77 -5.32 -8.61 -21.75
N ARG A 78 -5.52 -7.85 -22.83
CA ARG A 78 -4.57 -7.70 -23.94
C ARG A 78 -3.65 -6.48 -23.86
N ALA A 79 -3.69 -5.72 -22.76
CA ALA A 79 -2.81 -4.55 -22.62
C ALA A 79 -1.33 -4.97 -22.48
N THR A 80 -0.49 -4.38 -23.32
CA THR A 80 0.96 -4.53 -23.29
C THR A 80 1.54 -3.97 -21.99
N ARG A 81 2.78 -4.37 -21.66
CA ARG A 81 3.49 -3.84 -20.49
C ARG A 81 3.62 -2.33 -20.53
N ALA A 82 3.93 -1.75 -21.70
CA ALA A 82 4.09 -0.31 -21.86
C ALA A 82 2.77 0.44 -21.63
N GLU A 83 1.65 -0.08 -22.15
CA GLU A 83 0.32 0.50 -21.93
C GLU A 83 -0.08 0.45 -20.46
N ARG A 84 0.17 -0.68 -19.78
CA ARG A 84 -0.08 -0.80 -18.33
C ARG A 84 0.74 0.20 -17.53
N LEU A 85 2.02 0.41 -17.88
CA LEU A 85 2.85 1.40 -17.19
C LEU A 85 2.34 2.83 -17.41
N ARG A 86 1.93 3.18 -18.64
CA ARG A 86 1.33 4.50 -18.94
C ARG A 86 0.04 4.70 -18.16
N ALA A 87 -0.88 3.73 -18.21
CA ALA A 87 -2.13 3.76 -17.48
C ALA A 87 -1.93 3.87 -15.97
N ARG A 88 -0.96 3.11 -15.42
CA ARG A 88 -0.58 3.15 -14.00
C ARG A 88 -0.13 4.53 -13.56
N ARG A 89 0.67 5.24 -14.34
CA ARG A 89 1.08 6.61 -14.01
C ARG A 89 -0.11 7.55 -13.88
N VAL A 90 -1.09 7.43 -14.77
CA VAL A 90 -2.28 8.30 -14.79
C VAL A 90 -3.12 8.11 -13.53
N PHE A 91 -3.55 6.88 -13.21
CA PHE A 91 -4.45 6.69 -12.08
C PHE A 91 -3.76 6.79 -10.71
N LEU A 92 -2.44 6.58 -10.62
CA LEU A 92 -1.69 6.80 -9.38
C LEU A 92 -1.45 8.28 -9.07
N ALA A 93 -1.47 9.15 -10.08
CA ALA A 93 -1.34 10.58 -9.88
C ALA A 93 -2.64 11.24 -9.35
N PHE A 94 -3.78 10.54 -9.43
CA PHE A 94 -5.06 11.07 -8.95
C PHE A 94 -5.15 10.96 -7.41
N PRO A 95 -5.44 12.06 -6.68
CA PRO A 95 -5.35 12.12 -5.23
C PRO A 95 -6.60 11.55 -4.53
N VAL A 96 -6.78 10.24 -4.57
CA VAL A 96 -7.98 9.55 -4.07
C VAL A 96 -8.31 9.84 -2.59
N GLU A 97 -7.29 10.13 -1.77
CA GLU A 97 -7.43 10.38 -0.33
C GLU A 97 -8.12 11.70 -0.02
N ARG A 98 -8.06 12.68 -0.95
CA ARG A 98 -8.77 13.96 -0.80
C ARG A 98 -10.28 13.81 -0.94
N HIS A 99 -10.71 12.78 -1.66
CA HIS A 99 -12.11 12.60 -2.06
C HIS A 99 -12.86 11.58 -1.21
N ALA A 100 -12.17 10.56 -0.70
CA ALA A 100 -12.71 9.64 0.28
C ALA A 100 -11.77 9.57 1.48
N PRO A 101 -11.95 10.43 2.52
CA PRO A 101 -11.09 10.44 3.66
C PRO A 101 -11.12 9.07 4.35
N VAL A 102 -9.93 8.57 4.63
CA VAL A 102 -9.74 7.30 5.32
C VAL A 102 -10.32 7.45 6.71
N ARG A 103 -11.20 6.53 7.12
CA ARG A 103 -11.68 6.50 8.52
C ARG A 103 -10.45 6.54 9.45
N PRO A 104 -10.42 7.44 10.45
CA PRO A 104 -9.30 7.54 11.36
C PRO A 104 -9.05 6.17 11.98
N ARG A 105 -7.77 5.76 11.97
CA ARG A 105 -7.38 4.47 12.52
C ARG A 105 -7.77 4.50 14.00
N ARG A 106 -8.59 3.53 14.44
CA ARG A 106 -8.83 3.35 15.87
C ARG A 106 -7.48 3.29 16.56
N ALA A 107 -7.33 4.03 17.65
CA ALA A 107 -6.12 4.01 18.46
C ALA A 107 -5.74 2.55 18.71
N ARG A 108 -4.49 2.21 18.40
CA ARG A 108 -4.02 0.85 18.63
C ARG A 108 -4.07 0.60 20.14
N PRO A 109 -4.59 -0.55 20.59
CA PRO A 109 -4.52 -0.91 22.00
C PRO A 109 -3.07 -0.84 22.49
N ALA A 110 -2.88 -0.51 23.76
CA ALA A 110 -1.56 -0.57 24.39
C ALA A 110 -0.96 -1.98 24.17
N GLU A 111 0.34 -2.02 23.86
CA GLU A 111 1.04 -3.30 23.76
C GLU A 111 1.04 -3.99 25.15
N PRO A 112 0.82 -5.31 25.23
CA PRO A 112 0.87 -6.03 26.49
C PRO A 112 2.16 -5.77 27.28
N ALA A 113 2.05 -5.55 28.58
CA ALA A 113 3.20 -5.20 29.44
C ALA A 113 4.31 -6.27 29.40
N GLU A 114 3.94 -7.54 29.23
CA GLU A 114 4.86 -8.67 29.07
C GLU A 114 5.78 -8.56 27.83
N HIS A 115 5.40 -7.78 26.82
CA HIS A 115 6.22 -7.55 25.63
C HIS A 115 7.28 -6.45 25.81
N ALA A 116 7.15 -5.61 26.84
CA ALA A 116 8.06 -4.49 27.08
C ALA A 116 9.56 -4.87 27.07
N PRO A 117 10.02 -5.95 27.75
CA PRO A 117 11.44 -6.32 27.71
C PRO A 117 11.91 -6.75 26.32
N LEU A 118 11.08 -7.49 25.58
CA LEU A 118 11.39 -7.93 24.22
C LEU A 118 11.46 -6.76 23.24
N ILE A 119 10.53 -5.80 23.37
CA ILE A 119 10.52 -4.56 22.58
C ILE A 119 11.78 -3.75 22.88
N ALA A 120 12.12 -3.52 24.14
CA ALA A 120 13.32 -2.79 24.52
C ALA A 120 14.60 -3.47 23.99
N GLN A 121 14.63 -4.80 23.94
CA GLN A 121 15.74 -5.53 23.33
C GLN A 121 15.81 -5.35 21.81
N LEU A 122 14.66 -5.37 21.11
CA LEU A 122 14.61 -5.09 19.68
C LEU A 122 15.01 -3.64 19.35
N GLU A 123 14.63 -2.67 20.19
CA GLU A 123 15.03 -1.26 20.03
C GLU A 123 16.54 -1.09 20.20
N ARG A 124 17.14 -1.75 21.20
CA ARG A 124 18.60 -1.78 21.35
C ARG A 124 19.27 -2.43 20.15
N LEU A 125 18.71 -3.54 19.66
CA LEU A 125 19.25 -4.24 18.50
C LEU A 125 19.16 -3.38 17.24
N HIS A 126 18.06 -2.65 17.04
CA HIS A 126 17.92 -1.67 15.96
C HIS A 126 19.03 -0.63 16.02
N ALA A 127 19.27 -0.02 17.19
CA ALA A 127 20.35 0.97 17.36
C ALA A 127 21.74 0.37 17.01
N ILE A 128 22.05 -0.83 17.52
CA ILE A 128 23.32 -1.53 17.24
C ILE A 128 23.47 -1.81 15.74
N LEU A 129 22.42 -2.32 15.09
CA LEU A 129 22.43 -2.61 13.66
C LEU A 129 22.50 -1.32 12.82
N ASN A 130 21.89 -0.23 13.29
CA ASN A 130 21.93 1.07 12.64
C ASN A 130 23.37 1.59 12.58
N GLU A 131 24.06 1.58 13.72
CA GLU A 131 25.49 1.91 13.79
C GLU A 131 26.31 1.03 12.86
N ARG A 132 26.14 -0.29 12.96
CA ARG A 132 26.97 -1.27 12.23
C ARG A 132 26.79 -1.24 10.71
N HIS A 133 25.54 -1.11 10.24
CA HIS A 133 25.21 -1.35 8.83
C HIS A 133 24.76 -0.10 8.08
N PHE A 134 24.40 0.97 8.79
CA PHE A 134 23.89 2.22 8.23
C PHE A 134 24.64 3.45 8.73
N GLY A 135 25.68 3.25 9.57
CA GLY A 135 26.52 4.34 10.10
C GLY A 135 25.77 5.27 11.04
N GLY A 136 24.77 4.76 11.77
CA GLY A 136 23.98 5.53 12.73
C GLY A 136 23.01 6.52 12.08
N ARG A 137 22.82 6.46 10.77
CA ARG A 137 22.07 7.47 10.01
C ARG A 137 20.57 7.24 9.97
N LEU A 138 20.08 6.03 10.29
CA LEU A 138 18.64 5.78 10.30
C LEU A 138 17.99 6.47 11.50
N GLY A 139 16.80 7.03 11.29
CA GLY A 139 16.02 7.64 12.36
C GLY A 139 15.61 6.64 13.45
N THR A 140 15.45 7.14 14.67
CA THR A 140 14.85 6.35 15.76
C THR A 140 13.35 6.27 15.54
N ILE A 141 12.84 5.07 15.27
CA ILE A 141 11.41 4.80 15.11
C ILE A 141 10.97 3.71 16.10
N PRO A 142 9.70 3.74 16.56
CA PRO A 142 9.18 2.70 17.45
C PRO A 142 9.34 1.29 16.85
N VAL A 143 9.83 0.36 17.67
CA VAL A 143 9.78 -1.08 17.36
C VAL A 143 8.63 -1.71 18.15
N ARG A 144 7.89 -2.61 17.52
CA ARG A 144 6.68 -3.21 18.08
C ARG A 144 6.66 -4.72 17.90
N LEU A 145 5.82 -5.38 18.71
CA LEU A 145 5.50 -6.79 18.56
C LEU A 145 4.04 -6.99 18.18
N SER A 146 3.77 -8.03 17.39
CA SER A 146 2.42 -8.40 17.01
C SER A 146 2.13 -9.86 17.32
N THR A 147 1.08 -10.11 18.10
CA THR A 147 0.54 -11.45 18.34
C THR A 147 -0.41 -11.93 17.23
N ARG A 148 -0.87 -11.01 16.37
CA ARG A 148 -1.84 -11.29 15.29
C ARG A 148 -1.19 -11.39 13.90
N MET A 149 0.12 -11.16 13.80
CA MET A 149 0.85 -11.24 12.54
C MET A 149 1.11 -12.72 12.18
N GLU A 150 0.25 -13.26 11.31
CA GLU A 150 0.31 -14.68 10.91
C GLU A 150 1.09 -14.92 9.62
N ARG A 151 0.94 -14.03 8.64
CA ARG A 151 1.45 -14.27 7.29
C ARG A 151 2.85 -13.71 7.06
N ARG A 152 3.28 -12.72 7.85
CA ARG A 152 4.55 -11.99 7.75
C ARG A 152 5.38 -12.24 9.01
N LEU A 153 6.70 -12.07 8.91
CA LEU A 153 7.62 -12.13 10.06
C LEU A 153 7.93 -10.74 10.62
N GLY A 154 7.97 -9.74 9.73
CA GLY A 154 8.16 -8.32 10.03
C GLY A 154 7.36 -7.43 9.08
N GLU A 155 7.22 -6.16 9.45
CA GLU A 155 6.66 -5.11 8.61
C GLU A 155 7.22 -3.75 9.02
N PHE A 156 7.82 -3.05 8.05
CA PHE A 156 8.08 -1.63 8.10
C PHE A 156 6.84 -0.82 7.70
N GLU A 157 6.45 0.13 8.54
CA GLU A 157 5.34 1.04 8.29
C GLU A 157 5.87 2.44 7.96
N ALA A 158 5.37 3.00 6.85
CA ALA A 158 5.61 4.38 6.45
C ALA A 158 4.30 5.09 6.13
N THR A 159 4.29 6.41 6.28
CA THR A 159 3.20 7.25 5.79
C THR A 159 3.25 7.37 4.26
N HIS A 160 2.17 7.86 3.66
CA HIS A 160 2.08 8.07 2.21
C HIS A 160 3.13 9.08 1.69
N ASP A 161 3.45 10.09 2.49
CA ASP A 161 4.48 11.10 2.24
C ASP A 161 5.91 10.57 2.50
N GLY A 162 6.08 9.27 2.76
CA GLY A 162 7.41 8.65 2.87
C GLY A 162 8.10 8.88 4.21
N ARG A 163 7.35 9.18 5.28
CA ARG A 163 7.93 9.23 6.64
C ARG A 163 7.85 7.87 7.31
N ALA A 164 8.95 7.45 7.91
CA ALA A 164 9.01 6.22 8.68
C ALA A 164 8.12 6.34 9.94
N VAL A 165 7.36 5.28 10.24
CA VAL A 165 6.39 5.26 11.35
C VAL A 165 6.80 4.25 12.42
N ALA A 166 7.09 3.01 12.03
CA ALA A 166 7.46 1.95 12.96
C ALA A 166 8.00 0.71 12.22
N ILE A 167 8.67 -0.17 12.97
CA ILE A 167 8.92 -1.55 12.56
C ILE A 167 8.12 -2.46 13.51
N THR A 168 7.39 -3.43 12.98
CA THR A 168 6.65 -4.42 13.78
C THR A 168 7.14 -5.82 13.44
N LEU A 169 7.53 -6.61 14.44
CA LEU A 169 7.86 -8.04 14.28
C LEU A 169 6.74 -8.94 14.81
N SER A 170 6.64 -10.14 14.25
CA SER A 170 5.74 -11.17 14.78
C SER A 170 6.27 -11.74 16.10
N ARG A 171 5.43 -11.74 17.13
CA ARG A 171 5.74 -12.36 18.42
C ARG A 171 6.00 -13.86 18.26
N ARG A 172 5.19 -14.52 17.42
CA ARG A 172 5.31 -15.95 17.09
C ARG A 172 6.62 -16.25 16.37
N HIS A 173 7.11 -15.34 15.53
CA HIS A 173 8.40 -15.50 14.86
C HIS A 173 9.56 -15.54 15.87
N LEU A 174 9.56 -14.62 16.84
CA LEU A 174 10.54 -14.64 17.93
C LEU A 174 10.51 -15.94 18.74
N ASP A 175 9.31 -16.46 19.05
CA ASP A 175 9.18 -17.72 19.80
C ASP A 175 9.65 -18.93 19.01
N ARG A 176 9.22 -19.03 17.74
CA ARG A 176 9.42 -20.22 16.93
C ARG A 176 10.83 -20.29 16.34
N ASP A 177 11.31 -19.18 15.79
CA ASP A 177 12.52 -19.14 14.97
C ASP A 177 13.72 -18.52 15.70
N GLY A 178 13.48 -17.94 16.88
CA GLY A 178 14.51 -17.41 17.76
C GLY A 178 15.10 -16.06 17.34
N TRP A 179 16.01 -15.56 18.18
CA TRP A 179 16.56 -14.21 18.07
C TRP A 179 17.43 -13.99 16.83
N SER A 180 18.16 -15.00 16.35
CA SER A 180 19.00 -14.85 15.15
C SER A 180 18.14 -14.57 13.91
N ALA A 181 17.07 -15.35 13.70
CA ALA A 181 16.15 -15.15 12.59
C ALA A 181 15.37 -13.83 12.72
N ALA A 182 14.97 -13.46 13.94
CA ALA A 182 14.34 -12.18 14.20
C ALA A 182 15.29 -10.99 13.93
N THR A 183 16.59 -11.16 14.16
CA THR A 183 17.62 -10.14 13.86
C THR A 183 17.73 -9.93 12.35
N GLU A 184 17.75 -10.99 11.55
CA GLU A 184 17.74 -10.90 10.08
C GLU A 184 16.47 -10.21 9.57
N THR A 185 15.32 -10.55 10.15
CA THR A 185 14.04 -9.90 9.83
C THR A 185 14.06 -8.42 10.20
N LEU A 186 14.55 -8.05 11.38
CA LEU A 186 14.68 -6.65 11.78
C LEU A 186 15.60 -5.90 10.81
N LEU A 187 16.74 -6.48 10.44
CA LEU A 187 17.68 -5.88 9.50
C LEU A 187 17.05 -5.72 8.10
N HIS A 188 16.19 -6.66 7.68
CA HIS A 188 15.38 -6.55 6.45
C HIS A 188 14.46 -5.34 6.49
N GLU A 189 13.69 -5.17 7.57
CA GLU A 189 12.81 -4.02 7.73
C GLU A 189 13.59 -2.70 7.83
N MET A 190 14.81 -2.72 8.40
CA MET A 190 15.70 -1.55 8.42
C MET A 190 16.22 -1.18 7.03
N VAL A 191 16.37 -2.13 6.10
CA VAL A 191 16.66 -1.80 4.70
C VAL A 191 15.48 -1.07 4.04
N HIS A 192 14.24 -1.43 4.38
CA HIS A 192 13.06 -0.66 3.95
C HIS A 192 13.01 0.73 4.59
N GLN A 193 13.35 0.85 5.88
CA GLN A 193 13.53 2.16 6.53
C GLN A 193 14.57 3.01 5.80
N TRP A 194 15.73 2.44 5.47
CA TRP A 194 16.76 3.12 4.69
C TRP A 194 16.24 3.61 3.33
N GLN A 195 15.47 2.81 2.59
CA GLN A 195 14.84 3.26 1.35
C GLN A 195 13.93 4.46 1.60
N CYS A 196 13.06 4.35 2.61
CA CYS A 196 12.11 5.40 3.00
C CYS A 196 12.80 6.73 3.26
N GLU A 197 13.80 6.72 4.15
CA GLU A 197 14.51 7.93 4.59
C GLU A 197 15.41 8.54 3.50
N ASN A 198 15.74 7.77 2.47
CA ASN A 198 16.49 8.26 1.30
C ASN A 198 15.57 8.59 0.10
N GLY A 199 14.25 8.62 0.30
CA GLY A 199 13.28 8.96 -0.75
C GLY A 199 13.23 7.94 -1.90
N MET A 200 13.68 6.70 -1.65
CA MET A 200 13.69 5.63 -2.63
C MET A 200 12.34 4.88 -2.64
N PRO A 201 11.98 4.23 -3.77
CA PRO A 201 10.81 3.35 -3.81
C PRO A 201 10.92 2.22 -2.76
N LEU A 202 9.83 1.98 -2.03
CA LEU A 202 9.69 0.86 -1.09
C LEU A 202 9.36 -0.43 -1.83
N ASP A 203 10.39 -1.08 -2.37
CA ASP A 203 10.29 -2.37 -3.04
C ASP A 203 11.58 -3.20 -2.89
N HIS A 204 11.54 -4.47 -3.26
CA HIS A 204 12.72 -5.35 -3.31
C HIS A 204 13.52 -5.18 -4.61
N GLY A 205 13.56 -3.95 -5.17
CA GLY A 205 14.23 -3.59 -6.41
C GLY A 205 15.76 -3.61 -6.33
N ARG A 206 16.44 -3.03 -7.33
CA ARG A 206 17.92 -3.07 -7.41
C ARG A 206 18.58 -2.49 -6.15
N ALA A 207 18.11 -1.33 -5.68
CA ALA A 207 18.66 -0.64 -4.52
C ALA A 207 18.51 -1.50 -3.25
N PHE A 208 17.32 -2.04 -2.99
CA PHE A 208 17.09 -2.96 -1.88
C PHE A 208 18.03 -4.15 -1.94
N ARG A 209 18.10 -4.84 -3.09
CA ARG A 209 18.92 -6.05 -3.22
C ARG A 209 20.41 -5.77 -3.02
N GLN A 210 20.88 -4.62 -3.46
CA GLN A 210 22.26 -4.20 -3.22
C GLN A 210 22.50 -3.95 -1.73
N LYS A 211 21.62 -3.20 -1.06
CA LYS A 211 21.76 -2.92 0.37
C LYS A 211 21.60 -4.17 1.23
N ALA A 212 20.62 -5.04 0.94
CA ALA A 212 20.42 -6.33 1.60
C ALA A 212 21.69 -7.19 1.58
N ARG A 213 22.34 -7.33 0.41
CA ARG A 213 23.62 -8.04 0.30
C ARG A 213 24.73 -7.34 1.09
N ALA A 214 24.81 -6.01 1.04
CA ALA A 214 25.82 -5.25 1.77
C ALA A 214 25.68 -5.38 3.30
N VAL A 215 24.46 -5.58 3.81
CA VAL A 215 24.22 -5.81 5.24
C VAL A 215 24.19 -7.30 5.61
N GLY A 216 24.41 -8.19 4.65
CA GLY A 216 24.56 -9.64 4.89
C GLY A 216 23.27 -10.43 4.98
N ILE A 217 22.13 -9.92 4.49
CA ILE A 217 20.84 -10.62 4.51
C ILE A 217 20.40 -11.04 3.10
N PRO A 218 19.63 -12.13 2.97
CA PRO A 218 19.08 -12.52 1.68
C PRO A 218 18.10 -11.44 1.17
N PRO A 219 18.17 -11.07 -0.12
CA PRO A 219 17.25 -10.10 -0.71
C PRO A 219 15.84 -10.65 -0.93
N ALA A 220 15.65 -11.96 -0.74
CA ALA A 220 14.37 -12.62 -0.93
C ALA A 220 13.49 -12.40 0.29
N ALA A 221 12.37 -11.72 0.09
CA ALA A 221 11.30 -11.69 1.06
C ALA A 221 10.61 -13.06 1.06
N THR A 222 10.88 -13.89 2.06
CA THR A 222 9.89 -14.89 2.46
C THR A 222 8.73 -14.10 3.03
N VAL A 223 7.72 -13.92 2.19
CA VAL A 223 6.46 -13.16 2.35
C VAL A 223 6.47 -11.78 1.68
N ARG A 224 5.69 -11.69 0.60
CA ARG A 224 5.39 -10.51 -0.21
C ARG A 224 5.14 -9.26 0.64
N ALA A 225 6.04 -8.28 0.54
CA ALA A 225 5.71 -6.87 0.66
C ALA A 225 4.87 -6.42 -0.56
N ASP A 226 3.71 -7.05 -0.76
CA ASP A 226 2.67 -6.51 -1.63
C ASP A 226 1.95 -5.43 -0.84
N THR A 227 2.49 -4.22 -0.86
CA THR A 227 1.76 -3.03 -0.46
C THR A 227 2.12 -1.91 -1.42
N LEU A 228 1.72 -2.13 -2.67
CA LEU A 228 1.32 -1.16 -3.71
C LEU A 228 0.89 -1.97 -4.95
N SER A 229 0.00 -2.96 -4.80
CA SER A 229 -0.39 -3.81 -5.93
C SER A 229 -1.59 -3.23 -6.66
N ALA A 230 -1.31 -2.39 -7.67
CA ALA A 230 -2.11 -2.43 -8.89
C ALA A 230 -1.92 -3.85 -9.46
N SER A 231 -2.77 -4.78 -9.02
CA SER A 231 -2.62 -6.23 -9.25
C SER A 231 -2.42 -6.51 -10.73
N SER A 232 -1.19 -6.86 -11.10
CA SER A 232 -0.83 -7.35 -12.43
C SER A 232 -0.87 -8.87 -12.38
N ARG A 233 -2.01 -9.44 -12.78
CA ARG A 233 -2.07 -10.84 -13.24
C ARG A 233 -2.84 -10.88 -14.57
N PRO A 234 -2.19 -11.27 -15.68
CA PRO A 234 -2.90 -11.64 -16.89
C PRO A 234 -3.53 -13.02 -16.64
N GLY A 235 -4.86 -13.11 -16.74
CA GLY A 235 -5.52 -14.39 -16.90
C GLY A 235 -5.18 -14.93 -18.29
N THR A 236 -4.45 -16.04 -18.32
CA THR A 236 -4.33 -16.89 -19.52
C THR A 236 -5.70 -17.47 -19.82
N ILE A 237 -6.20 -17.23 -21.03
CA ILE A 237 -7.38 -17.89 -21.57
C ILE A 237 -6.86 -19.14 -22.29
N ALA A 238 -7.27 -20.31 -21.82
CA ALA A 238 -7.47 -21.47 -22.69
C ALA A 238 -8.94 -21.41 -23.14
#